data_AF-A0A417CBW3-F1
#
_entry.id   AF-A0A417CBW3-F1
#
_cell.length_a   1.000
_cell.length_b   1.000
_cell.length_c   1.000
_cell.angle_alpha   90.00
_cell.angle_beta   90.00
_cell.angle_gamma   90.00
#
_symmetry.space_group_name_H-M   'P 1'
#
loop_
_entity.id
_entity.type
_entity.pdbx_description
1 polymer ?
#
loop_
_entity_poly.entity_id
_entity_poly.type
_entity_poly.pdbx_seq_one_letter_code
_entity_poly.pdbx_strand_id
1 'polypeptide(L)'
;MSNTYYGAEVSGYGIEKNRVDMEALGQVIQGVSADGIFKQTMKHRIGTWEVVNGSLHIHYDCAGNYYTDREAQARIKELEELIEDAGENQEDKITEWEADIESLEDYEVRDIHQYYLISEKAANILMEESEEEIVFYNDVLNAYIWGITFCGASWSEVLTDIPLNRSGQDA
;
A
#
# COMPACT_ATOMS: atom_id res chain seq x y z
N MET A 1 15.92 -14.58 -14.67
CA MET A 1 15.43 -13.47 -13.82
C MET A 1 15.18 -12.29 -14.72
N SER A 2 13.92 -11.82 -14.77
CA SER A 2 13.60 -10.58 -15.47
C SER A 2 14.21 -9.42 -14.68
N ASN A 3 14.92 -8.52 -15.37
CA ASN A 3 15.42 -7.28 -14.78
C ASN A 3 14.51 -6.09 -15.13
N THR A 4 13.34 -6.37 -15.69
CA THR A 4 12.41 -5.36 -16.16
C THR A 4 10.98 -5.64 -15.71
N TYR A 5 10.23 -4.56 -15.54
CA TYR A 5 8.81 -4.54 -15.22
C TYR A 5 8.09 -3.71 -16.28
N TYR A 6 7.23 -4.33 -17.09
CA TYR A 6 6.60 -3.71 -18.28
C TYR A 6 7.57 -2.95 -19.22
N GLY A 7 8.82 -3.41 -19.29
CA GLY A 7 9.87 -2.78 -20.10
C GLY A 7 10.64 -1.65 -19.41
N ALA A 8 10.25 -1.23 -18.21
CA ALA A 8 11.06 -0.37 -17.35
C ALA A 8 12.14 -1.20 -16.64
N GLU A 9 13.36 -0.65 -16.53
CA GLU A 9 14.44 -1.31 -15.79
C GLU A 9 14.18 -1.21 -14.29
N VAL A 10 14.33 -2.34 -13.59
CA VAL A 10 14.25 -2.41 -12.13
C VAL A 10 15.65 -2.19 -11.55
N SER A 11 15.73 -1.42 -10.48
CA SER A 11 16.97 -1.12 -9.78
C SER A 11 17.67 -2.39 -9.28
N GLY A 12 18.99 -2.29 -9.05
CA GLY A 12 19.75 -3.39 -8.44
C GLY A 12 19.19 -3.81 -7.06
N TYR A 13 18.65 -2.84 -6.31
CA TYR A 13 18.01 -3.08 -5.02
C TYR A 13 16.70 -3.86 -5.16
N GLY A 14 15.83 -3.47 -6.11
CA GLY A 14 14.60 -4.20 -6.43
C GLY A 14 14.87 -5.63 -6.89
N ILE A 15 15.90 -5.83 -7.74
CA ILE A 15 16.32 -7.18 -8.18
C ILE A 15 16.79 -8.02 -7.00
N GLU A 16 17.63 -7.48 -6.11
CA GLU A 16 18.12 -8.18 -4.91
C GLU A 16 16.96 -8.62 -4.00
N LYS A 17 15.95 -7.76 -3.84
CA LYS A 17 14.78 -8.00 -2.98
C LYS A 17 13.63 -8.71 -3.70
N ASN A 18 13.78 -9.03 -4.99
CA ASN A 18 12.72 -9.59 -5.84
C ASN A 18 11.41 -8.78 -5.76
N ARG A 19 11.52 -7.47 -5.84
CA ARG A 19 10.41 -6.50 -5.80
C ARG A 19 10.59 -5.43 -6.87
N VAL A 20 9.49 -4.91 -7.38
CA VAL A 20 9.50 -3.72 -8.24
C VAL A 20 9.73 -2.51 -7.35
N ASP A 21 10.71 -1.67 -7.67
CA ASP A 21 10.89 -0.38 -6.99
C ASP A 21 10.01 0.71 -7.60
N MET A 22 9.81 1.78 -6.84
CA MET A 22 8.95 2.89 -7.21
C MET A 22 9.45 3.60 -8.48
N GLU A 23 10.76 3.62 -8.76
CA GLU A 23 11.28 4.25 -9.99
C GLU A 23 10.81 3.48 -11.23
N ALA A 24 10.97 2.15 -11.22
CA ALA A 24 10.48 1.30 -12.29
C ALA A 24 8.94 1.39 -12.43
N LEU A 25 8.20 1.33 -11.33
CA LEU A 25 6.75 1.49 -11.34
C LEU A 25 6.34 2.86 -11.90
N GLY A 26 6.99 3.94 -11.45
CA GLY A 26 6.73 5.30 -11.93
C GLY A 26 6.94 5.47 -13.44
N GLN A 27 7.96 4.82 -14.01
CA GLN A 27 8.21 4.81 -15.47
C GLN A 27 7.11 4.08 -16.25
N VAL A 28 6.47 3.08 -15.65
CA VAL A 28 5.34 2.34 -16.25
C VAL A 28 4.05 3.15 -16.16
N ILE A 29 3.78 3.73 -14.98
CA ILE A 29 2.55 4.46 -14.69
C ILE A 29 2.50 5.82 -15.40
N GLN A 30 3.65 6.52 -15.51
CA GLN A 30 3.80 7.82 -16.17
C GLN A 30 2.76 8.85 -15.74
N GLY A 31 2.50 8.92 -14.43
CA GLY A 31 1.57 9.88 -13.86
C GLY A 31 2.03 11.33 -14.03
N VAL A 32 1.08 12.26 -14.10
CA VAL A 32 1.34 13.70 -14.15
C VAL A 32 0.98 14.32 -12.81
N SER A 33 1.87 15.12 -12.20
CA SER A 33 1.58 15.76 -10.91
C SER A 33 0.23 16.50 -10.94
N ALA A 34 -0.59 16.20 -9.93
CA ALA A 34 -2.00 16.55 -9.84
C ALA A 34 -2.37 17.17 -8.49
N ASP A 35 -1.39 17.55 -7.66
CA ASP A 35 -1.63 18.19 -6.36
C ASP A 35 -2.55 19.41 -6.47
N GLY A 36 -2.38 20.20 -7.53
CA GLY A 36 -3.25 21.33 -7.84
C GLY A 36 -4.68 20.91 -8.18
N ILE A 37 -4.87 19.84 -8.96
CA ILE A 37 -6.19 19.31 -9.33
C ILE A 37 -6.89 18.79 -8.08
N PHE A 38 -6.21 17.94 -7.30
CA PHE A 38 -6.74 17.38 -6.05
C PHE A 38 -7.14 18.50 -5.07
N LYS A 39 -6.27 19.48 -4.84
CA LYS A 39 -6.56 20.60 -3.94
C LYS A 39 -7.76 21.43 -4.38
N GLN A 40 -7.88 21.75 -5.68
CA GLN A 40 -8.99 22.58 -6.17
C GLN A 40 -10.32 21.81 -6.16
N THR A 41 -10.31 20.54 -6.53
CA THR A 41 -11.52 19.69 -6.51
C THR A 41 -12.04 19.52 -5.09
N MET A 42 -11.17 19.26 -4.10
CA MET A 42 -11.54 19.22 -2.68
C MET A 42 -12.10 20.56 -2.19
N LYS A 43 -11.42 21.68 -2.50
CA LYS A 43 -11.86 23.03 -2.10
C LYS A 43 -13.24 23.39 -2.65
N HIS A 44 -13.50 23.03 -3.90
CA HIS A 44 -14.73 23.38 -4.61
C HIS A 44 -15.80 22.27 -4.56
N ARG A 45 -15.53 21.15 -3.86
CA ARG A 45 -16.41 19.98 -3.75
C ARG A 45 -16.83 19.44 -5.12
N ILE A 46 -15.86 19.32 -6.02
CA ILE A 46 -16.06 18.76 -7.38
C ILE A 46 -15.84 17.26 -7.29
N GLY A 47 -16.95 16.51 -7.18
CA GLY A 47 -16.91 15.07 -6.93
C GLY A 47 -16.32 14.72 -5.56
N THR A 48 -16.19 13.43 -5.31
CA THR A 48 -15.45 12.88 -4.15
C THR A 48 -14.31 12.03 -4.67
N TRP A 49 -13.13 12.15 -4.05
CA TRP A 49 -12.02 11.25 -4.32
C TRP A 49 -12.18 10.02 -3.43
N GLU A 50 -12.77 8.96 -3.99
CA GLU A 50 -12.97 7.69 -3.30
C GLU A 50 -11.72 6.83 -3.46
N VAL A 51 -11.25 6.22 -2.38
CA VAL A 51 -10.18 5.21 -2.44
C VAL A 51 -10.74 3.97 -3.12
N VAL A 52 -10.15 3.59 -4.24
CA VAL A 52 -10.52 2.40 -5.02
C VAL A 52 -9.46 1.30 -4.96
N ASN A 53 -8.29 1.59 -4.39
CA ASN A 53 -7.24 0.62 -4.09
C ASN A 53 -6.32 1.10 -2.97
N GLY A 54 -5.71 0.16 -2.27
CA GLY A 54 -4.92 0.44 -1.07
C GLY A 54 -5.77 0.87 0.12
N SER A 55 -5.10 1.20 1.21
CA SER A 55 -5.72 1.79 2.41
C SER A 55 -4.95 3.03 2.84
N LEU A 56 -5.70 4.00 3.38
CA LEU A 56 -5.12 5.15 4.06
C LEU A 56 -4.81 4.87 5.53
N HIS A 57 -5.13 3.68 6.04
CA HIS A 57 -4.92 3.32 7.43
C HIS A 57 -3.61 2.55 7.61
N ILE A 58 -2.92 2.87 8.70
CA ILE A 58 -1.75 2.16 9.19
C ILE A 58 -1.96 1.87 10.67
N HIS A 59 -1.39 0.77 11.15
CA HIS A 59 -1.65 0.25 12.48
C HIS A 59 -0.35 -0.05 13.21
N TYR A 60 -0.41 -0.05 14.53
CA TYR A 60 0.71 -0.36 15.39
C TYR A 60 0.31 -1.33 16.49
N ASP A 61 1.16 -2.31 16.77
CA ASP A 61 1.01 -3.15 17.96
C ASP A 61 1.53 -2.45 19.23
N CYS A 62 1.43 -3.08 20.41
CA CYS A 62 1.89 -2.48 21.65
C CYS A 62 3.42 -2.26 21.70
N ALA A 63 4.18 -2.97 20.85
CA ALA A 63 5.62 -2.81 20.72
C ALA A 63 6.01 -1.68 19.73
N GLY A 64 5.04 -1.10 19.03
CA GLY A 64 5.25 -0.05 18.03
C GLY A 64 5.71 -0.56 16.68
N ASN A 65 5.51 -1.85 16.38
CA ASN A 65 5.75 -2.39 15.05
C ASN A 65 4.68 -1.87 14.08
N TYR A 66 5.11 -1.49 12.90
CA TYR A 66 4.24 -0.94 11.85
C TYR A 66 3.55 -2.07 11.05
N TYR A 67 2.27 -1.87 10.74
CA TYR A 67 1.48 -2.75 9.89
C TYR A 67 0.66 -1.94 8.89
N THR A 68 0.57 -2.43 7.65
CA THR A 68 -0.48 -2.01 6.73
C THR A 68 -1.85 -2.49 7.22
N ASP A 69 -2.94 -1.88 6.75
CA ASP A 69 -4.32 -2.29 7.08
C ASP A 69 -4.57 -3.79 6.89
N ARG A 70 -4.06 -4.36 5.79
CA ARG A 70 -4.17 -5.79 5.51
C ARG A 70 -3.34 -6.64 6.47
N GLU A 71 -2.10 -6.26 6.72
CA GLU A 71 -1.22 -7.00 7.64
C GLU A 71 -1.76 -6.96 9.07
N ALA A 72 -2.33 -5.83 9.49
CA ALA A 72 -2.98 -5.68 10.79
C ALA A 72 -4.18 -6.63 10.92
N GLN A 73 -5.07 -6.68 9.93
CA GLN A 73 -6.21 -7.62 9.92
C GLN A 73 -5.74 -9.09 9.95
N ALA A 74 -4.71 -9.42 9.18
CA ALA A 74 -4.14 -10.77 9.18
C ALA A 74 -3.53 -11.12 10.55
N ARG A 75 -2.85 -10.15 11.19
CA ARG A 75 -2.24 -10.31 12.50
C ARG A 75 -3.28 -10.45 13.61
N ILE A 76 -4.32 -9.61 13.61
CA ILE A 76 -5.44 -9.71 14.56
C ILE A 76 -6.04 -11.11 14.48
N LYS A 77 -6.34 -11.60 13.28
CA LYS A 77 -6.90 -12.94 13.10
C LYS A 77 -5.97 -14.04 13.63
N GLU A 78 -4.67 -13.94 13.38
CA GLU A 78 -3.68 -14.89 13.93
C GLU A 78 -3.69 -14.87 15.48
N LEU A 79 -3.76 -13.68 16.08
CA LEU A 79 -3.80 -13.51 17.53
C LEU A 79 -5.10 -14.08 18.13
N GLU A 80 -6.24 -13.86 17.48
CA GLU A 80 -7.53 -14.45 17.87
C GLU A 80 -7.46 -15.99 17.85
N GLU A 81 -6.91 -16.59 16.79
CA GLU A 81 -6.70 -18.04 16.69
C GLU A 81 -5.77 -18.56 17.81
N LEU A 82 -4.71 -17.82 18.14
CA LEU A 82 -3.80 -18.16 19.24
C LEU A 82 -4.48 -18.09 20.63
N ILE A 83 -5.38 -17.14 20.84
CA ILE A 83 -6.17 -17.01 22.07
C ILE A 83 -7.14 -18.20 22.19
N GLU A 84 -7.83 -18.57 21.10
CA GLU A 84 -8.75 -19.71 21.09
C GLU A 84 -8.04 -21.03 21.42
N ASP A 85 -6.82 -21.23 20.92
CA ASP A 85 -6.01 -22.42 21.16
C ASP A 85 -5.26 -22.40 22.52
N ALA A 86 -5.32 -21.30 23.26
CA ALA A 86 -4.58 -21.15 24.51
C ALA A 86 -5.20 -21.93 25.67
N GLY A 87 -4.39 -22.78 26.32
CA GLY A 87 -4.76 -23.42 27.59
C GLY A 87 -4.64 -22.49 28.82
N GLU A 88 -5.20 -22.93 29.95
CA GLU A 88 -5.26 -22.20 31.24
C GLU A 88 -3.92 -21.70 31.78
N ASN A 89 -2.79 -22.25 31.32
CA ASN A 89 -1.44 -21.85 31.76
C ASN A 89 -0.81 -20.72 30.93
N GLN A 90 -1.55 -20.08 30.03
CA GLN A 90 -1.08 -19.02 29.15
C GLN A 90 -1.80 -17.67 29.35
N GLU A 91 -2.40 -17.45 30.50
CA GLU A 91 -3.15 -16.22 30.84
C GLU A 91 -2.36 -14.92 30.58
N ASP A 92 -1.07 -14.90 30.93
CA ASP A 92 -0.19 -13.75 30.66
C ASP A 92 -0.07 -13.46 29.14
N LYS A 93 0.07 -14.51 28.32
CA LYS A 93 0.17 -14.35 26.86
C LYS A 93 -1.15 -13.94 26.23
N ILE A 94 -2.27 -14.49 26.71
CA ILE A 94 -3.60 -14.09 26.26
C ILE A 94 -3.77 -12.60 26.49
N THR A 95 -3.41 -12.11 27.67
CA THR A 95 -3.47 -10.68 28.01
C THR A 95 -2.59 -9.83 27.06
N GLU A 96 -1.38 -10.30 26.73
CA GLU A 96 -0.51 -9.62 25.76
C GLU A 96 -1.12 -9.58 24.36
N TRP A 97 -1.68 -10.69 23.87
CA TRP A 97 -2.32 -10.77 22.56
C TRP A 97 -3.59 -9.94 22.47
N GLU A 98 -4.42 -9.92 23.50
CA GLU A 98 -5.61 -9.06 23.58
C GLU A 98 -5.23 -7.57 23.51
N ALA A 99 -4.16 -7.16 24.20
CA ALA A 99 -3.66 -5.79 24.13
C ALA A 99 -3.12 -5.44 22.73
N ASP A 100 -2.38 -6.35 22.09
CA ASP A 100 -1.93 -6.15 20.71
C ASP A 100 -3.11 -6.05 19.74
N ILE A 101 -4.17 -6.85 19.91
CA ILE A 101 -5.40 -6.72 19.10
C ILE A 101 -6.02 -5.35 19.29
N GLU A 102 -6.22 -4.89 20.54
CA GLU A 102 -6.79 -3.55 20.82
C GLU A 102 -5.97 -2.44 20.16
N SER A 103 -4.64 -2.53 20.21
CA SER A 103 -3.75 -1.56 19.57
C SER A 103 -3.84 -1.61 18.03
N LEU A 104 -3.92 -2.80 17.44
CA LEU A 104 -4.02 -2.99 16.00
C LEU A 104 -5.40 -2.64 15.44
N GLU A 105 -6.46 -2.64 16.25
CA GLU A 105 -7.78 -2.15 15.85
C GLU A 105 -7.83 -0.61 15.72
N ASP A 106 -6.97 0.10 16.45
CA ASP A 106 -6.77 1.53 16.24
C ASP A 106 -5.94 1.79 14.98
N TYR A 107 -6.10 2.97 14.39
CA TYR A 107 -5.41 3.33 13.16
C TYR A 107 -4.97 4.79 13.12
N GLU A 108 -3.84 5.01 12.46
CA GLU A 108 -3.41 6.32 12.02
C GLU A 108 -3.69 6.49 10.52
N VAL A 109 -3.99 7.72 10.11
CA VAL A 109 -4.20 8.04 8.69
C VAL A 109 -2.85 8.38 8.07
N ARG A 110 -2.45 7.58 7.08
CA ARG A 110 -1.25 7.73 6.28
C ARG A 110 -1.25 9.06 5.52
N ASP A 111 -0.13 9.76 5.57
CA ASP A 111 0.06 10.98 4.80
C ASP A 111 0.25 10.69 3.31
N ILE A 112 -0.44 11.45 2.46
CA ILE A 112 -0.16 11.52 1.03
C ILE A 112 0.69 12.75 0.76
N HIS A 113 1.90 12.54 0.25
CA HIS A 113 2.84 13.63 -0.03
C HIS A 113 2.69 14.21 -1.42
N GLN A 114 2.30 13.39 -2.40
CA GLN A 114 2.16 13.79 -3.80
C GLN A 114 1.01 13.03 -4.46
N TYR A 115 0.31 13.72 -5.35
CA TYR A 115 -0.75 13.14 -6.16
C TYR A 115 -0.37 13.16 -7.64
N TYR A 116 -0.61 12.05 -8.34
CA TYR A 116 -0.38 11.94 -9.78
C TYR A 116 -1.66 11.54 -10.50
N LEU A 117 -2.09 12.34 -11.48
CA LEU A 117 -3.15 11.96 -12.42
C LEU A 117 -2.62 10.85 -13.31
N ILE A 118 -3.37 9.74 -13.36
CA ILE A 118 -2.98 8.55 -14.11
C ILE A 118 -4.07 8.15 -15.10
N SER A 119 -3.67 7.41 -16.14
CA SER A 119 -4.64 6.82 -17.07
C SER A 119 -5.40 5.67 -16.40
N GLU A 120 -6.59 5.35 -16.91
CA GLU A 120 -7.36 4.16 -16.47
C GLU A 120 -6.53 2.87 -16.60
N LYS A 121 -5.75 2.71 -17.68
CA LYS A 121 -4.85 1.56 -17.84
C LYS A 121 -3.81 1.48 -16.72
N ALA A 122 -3.24 2.62 -16.34
CA ALA A 122 -2.25 2.68 -15.26
C ALA A 122 -2.91 2.42 -13.89
N ALA A 123 -4.12 2.93 -13.67
CA ALA A 123 -4.90 2.60 -12.49
C ALA A 123 -5.13 1.09 -12.40
N ASN A 124 -5.57 0.44 -13.48
CA ASN A 124 -5.79 -1.01 -13.48
C ASN A 124 -4.51 -1.80 -13.15
N ILE A 125 -3.33 -1.38 -13.64
CA ILE A 125 -2.07 -2.03 -13.25
C ILE A 125 -1.86 -1.94 -11.73
N LEU A 126 -2.05 -0.76 -11.13
CA LEU A 126 -1.89 -0.58 -9.68
C LEU A 126 -2.89 -1.47 -8.92
N MET A 127 -4.17 -1.47 -9.33
CA MET A 127 -5.23 -2.22 -8.65
C MET A 127 -5.12 -3.75 -8.81
N GLU A 128 -4.52 -4.22 -9.91
CA GLU A 128 -4.37 -5.65 -10.20
C GLU A 128 -3.09 -6.25 -9.61
N GLU A 129 -2.02 -5.45 -9.48
CA GLU A 129 -0.69 -5.94 -9.14
C GLU A 129 -0.20 -5.52 -7.77
N SER A 130 -0.79 -4.48 -7.19
CA SER A 130 -0.47 -3.98 -5.86
C SER A 130 -1.72 -3.89 -5.00
N GLU A 131 -1.58 -4.31 -3.76
CA GLU A 131 -2.59 -4.13 -2.74
C GLU A 131 -2.32 -2.89 -1.87
N GLU A 132 -1.12 -2.32 -1.93
CA GLU A 132 -0.72 -1.18 -1.10
C GLU A 132 -0.80 0.17 -1.82
N GLU A 133 -0.64 0.20 -3.15
CA GLU A 133 -0.62 1.46 -3.90
C GLU A 133 -1.99 2.15 -3.87
N ILE A 134 -2.01 3.39 -3.38
CA ILE A 134 -3.26 4.11 -3.11
C ILE A 134 -3.78 4.76 -4.38
N VAL A 135 -4.91 4.27 -4.87
CA VAL A 135 -5.58 4.82 -6.04
C VAL A 135 -6.90 5.45 -5.63
N PHE A 136 -7.11 6.68 -6.06
CA PHE A 136 -8.36 7.41 -5.91
C PHE A 136 -9.07 7.52 -7.25
N TYR A 137 -10.39 7.51 -7.22
CA TYR A 137 -11.25 7.81 -8.35
C TYR A 137 -12.20 8.97 -8.04
N ASN A 138 -12.43 9.83 -9.03
CA ASN A 138 -13.42 10.90 -8.98
C ASN A 138 -14.43 10.72 -10.10
N ASP A 139 -15.69 10.52 -9.73
CA ASP A 139 -16.82 10.25 -10.62
C ASP A 139 -17.16 11.43 -11.53
N VAL A 140 -17.11 12.65 -11.00
CA VAL A 140 -17.44 13.88 -11.74
C VAL A 140 -16.39 14.19 -12.81
N LEU A 141 -15.11 13.96 -12.50
CA LEU A 141 -14.02 14.14 -13.45
C LEU A 141 -13.79 12.92 -14.33
N ASN A 142 -14.34 11.76 -13.95
CA ASN A 142 -14.01 10.45 -14.50
C ASN A 142 -12.49 10.25 -14.60
N ALA A 143 -11.79 10.44 -13.48
CA ALA A 143 -10.34 10.49 -13.43
C ALA A 143 -9.79 9.70 -12.25
N TYR A 144 -8.60 9.13 -12.45
CA TYR A 144 -7.85 8.40 -11.42
C TYR A 144 -6.63 9.21 -10.98
N ILE A 145 -6.35 9.18 -9.67
CA ILE A 145 -5.13 9.73 -9.10
C ILE A 145 -4.43 8.66 -8.26
N TRP A 146 -3.11 8.56 -8.41
CA TRP A 146 -2.23 7.79 -7.55
C TRP A 146 -1.68 8.68 -6.43
N GLY A 147 -1.80 8.23 -5.18
CA GLY A 147 -1.28 8.91 -4.00
C GLY A 147 0.04 8.29 -3.52
N ILE A 148 1.09 9.11 -3.41
CA ILE A 148 2.43 8.70 -2.96
C ILE A 148 2.57 8.94 -1.47
N THR A 149 3.03 7.91 -0.75
CA THR A 149 3.01 7.86 0.72
C THR A 149 4.38 7.88 1.38
N PHE A 150 5.44 8.13 0.59
CA PHE A 150 6.78 8.34 1.11
C PHE A 150 7.35 9.68 0.65
N CYS A 151 8.30 10.21 1.41
CA CYS A 151 9.07 11.38 1.04
C CYS A 151 10.53 11.25 1.53
N GLY A 152 11.46 11.96 0.87
CA GLY A 152 12.85 12.05 1.32
C GLY A 152 13.77 10.89 0.92
N ALA A 153 13.24 9.84 0.26
CA ALA A 153 14.02 8.73 -0.31
C ALA A 153 14.02 8.77 -1.84
N SER A 154 15.05 8.22 -2.48
CA SER A 154 15.04 7.99 -3.92
C SER A 154 13.97 6.96 -4.27
N TRP A 155 13.24 7.16 -5.37
CA TRP A 155 12.22 6.20 -5.82
C TRP A 155 12.83 4.82 -6.12
N SER A 156 14.10 4.75 -6.53
CA SER A 156 14.81 3.48 -6.74
C SER A 156 15.18 2.72 -5.45
N GLU A 157 15.04 3.36 -4.29
CA GLU A 157 15.31 2.78 -2.97
C GLU A 157 14.02 2.39 -2.24
N VAL A 158 12.85 2.74 -2.79
CA VAL A 158 11.54 2.40 -2.23
C VAL A 158 10.96 1.23 -2.98
N LEU A 159 10.68 0.14 -2.28
CA LEU A 159 10.08 -1.06 -2.85
C LEU A 159 8.57 -0.99 -2.75
N THR A 160 7.92 -1.54 -3.77
CA THR A 160 6.48 -1.84 -3.77
C THR A 160 6.26 -3.25 -3.22
N ASP A 161 5.01 -3.59 -2.93
CA ASP A 161 4.57 -4.96 -2.63
C ASP A 161 4.58 -5.86 -3.86
N ILE A 162 4.72 -5.30 -5.08
CA ILE A 162 4.69 -6.01 -6.35
C ILE A 162 5.93 -6.91 -6.50
N PRO A 163 5.76 -8.25 -6.62
CA PRO A 163 6.88 -9.17 -6.84
C PRO A 163 7.44 -9.02 -8.27
N LEU A 164 8.78 -8.98 -8.38
CA LEU A 164 9.44 -8.86 -9.69
C LEU A 164 9.22 -10.10 -10.57
N ASN A 165 9.35 -11.29 -9.98
CA ASN A 165 9.04 -12.55 -10.66
C ASN A 165 7.70 -13.07 -10.17
N ARG A 166 6.72 -13.16 -11.08
CA ARG A 166 5.42 -13.80 -10.80
C ARG A 166 5.63 -15.30 -10.70
N SER A 167 5.22 -15.91 -9.59
CA SER A 167 5.19 -17.38 -9.47
C SER A 167 4.31 -17.96 -10.57
N GLY A 168 4.92 -18.59 -11.58
CA GLY A 168 4.21 -19.28 -12.66
C GLY A 168 4.57 -18.91 -14.12
N GLN A 169 5.60 -18.08 -14.37
CA GLN A 169 6.07 -17.81 -15.74
C GLN A 169 7.32 -18.61 -16.19
N ASP A 170 7.84 -19.48 -15.33
CA ASP A 170 8.90 -20.45 -15.67
C ASP A 170 8.38 -21.90 -15.60
N ALA A 171 7.27 -22.21 -16.29
CA ALA A 171 6.77 -23.57 -16.48
C ALA A 171 6.37 -23.84 -17.94
#